data_AF-A0A0F7ZQT7-F1
#
_entry.id   AF-A0A0F7ZQT7-F1
#
_cell.length_a   1.000
_cell.length_b   1.000
_cell.length_c   1.000
_cell.angle_alpha   90.00
_cell.angle_beta   90.00
_cell.angle_gamma   90.00
#
_symmetry.space_group_name_H-M   'P 1'
#
loop_
_entity.id
_entity.type
_entity.pdbx_description
1 polymer ?
#
loop_
_entity_poly.entity_id
_entity_poly.type
_entity_poly.pdbx_seq_one_letter_code
_entity_poly.pdbx_strand_id
1 'polypeptide(L)'
;MPERNSRRARRLSSSHTGQGNLGGTGHDSLPDFDQGPRLAVERLLVSRTPSPPSKRRKVGNGNFAPHRSVSKVSRARQLLEEKAELDWCDLFPIFGNMSNIANAEETEQQEKIIAHLREKQPPTRGLNERDRELVFPDRDEGTTLDDEYMRVLRAKTRLEHVHEATERWWFAGCELCFLATGRKVPGHNIKTCNRQPACEQARRILRWLESLRIPRQYPEGGGCSMCGHGWLPCKEVAIGLRRRAHIIEDGLCQNKPVVRRMMAALCAWDDQLLGKVLTKMTLEQDNVDITSEPSARRWFQGRLRICGRGEFWASNMVCVLDQILSAYDFHYSSEKVPAPAVNGMLDWENSALRWDNRREVEDWEKALEWLQGKCTFCAGRGYSEEDLGHTLRRCNRGGASQIGKGSSEMMYDEGFVPSNGCEYCRLPRDFCSRWAKREGGGWTRTSSSHCKHSEYLLCDGIVGFYTCGTPQYQSDIYDEVEEYCMSEEEGMPYYDEEAAASWLSQPLAVAGVEASQMVRQLSIWTHGLDAFMAGRTG
;
A
#
# COMPACT_ATOMS: atom_id res chain seq x y z
N MET A 1 36.90 32.75 -14.72
CA MET A 1 37.14 33.65 -15.93
C MET A 1 38.62 34.06 -15.99
N PRO A 2 39.22 33.94 -17.13
CA PRO A 2 38.90 34.47 -18.47
C PRO A 2 39.17 33.44 -19.57
N GLU A 3 38.09 33.32 -20.46
CA GLU A 3 37.55 33.72 -21.78
C GLU A 3 38.45 33.21 -22.92
N ARG A 4 37.86 32.33 -23.78
CA ARG A 4 37.18 32.38 -25.08
C ARG A 4 38.20 32.19 -26.22
N ASN A 5 37.95 31.14 -27.11
CA ASN A 5 37.42 31.12 -28.49
C ASN A 5 38.31 30.24 -29.37
N SER A 6 37.64 29.23 -30.02
CA SER A 6 37.21 29.24 -31.44
C SER A 6 37.63 27.92 -32.10
N ARG A 7 36.61 27.15 -32.51
CA ARG A 7 35.93 26.84 -33.79
C ARG A 7 36.95 26.37 -34.84
N ARG A 8 36.89 25.07 -35.12
CA ARG A 8 37.08 24.62 -36.52
C ARG A 8 36.06 23.54 -36.86
N ALA A 9 34.98 23.90 -37.62
CA ALA A 9 34.25 23.55 -38.86
C ALA A 9 35.21 22.97 -39.92
N ARG A 10 34.89 21.73 -40.34
CA ARG A 10 34.81 21.38 -41.78
C ARG A 10 33.96 20.13 -41.95
N ARG A 11 32.73 20.30 -42.61
CA ARG A 11 31.97 20.22 -43.88
C ARG A 11 32.16 18.85 -44.54
N LEU A 12 31.07 18.15 -44.95
CA LEU A 12 30.25 18.02 -46.16
C LEU A 12 30.09 16.53 -46.51
N SER A 13 28.80 16.05 -46.58
CA SER A 13 28.11 15.83 -47.88
C SER A 13 26.97 14.83 -47.68
N SER A 14 25.69 15.31 -47.87
CA SER A 14 24.91 14.57 -48.89
C SER A 14 23.56 15.26 -49.10
N SER A 15 23.50 16.11 -50.13
CA SER A 15 22.33 16.54 -50.92
C SER A 15 21.91 15.45 -51.91
N HIS A 16 20.62 15.09 -51.86
CA HIS A 16 19.34 15.42 -52.52
C HIS A 16 18.92 14.29 -53.46
N THR A 17 17.66 13.77 -53.33
CA THR A 17 16.36 13.98 -54.01
C THR A 17 15.88 12.64 -54.58
N GLY A 18 14.60 12.23 -54.14
CA GLY A 18 13.40 12.29 -55.01
C GLY A 18 12.52 11.05 -54.79
N GLN A 19 11.36 11.22 -54.17
CA GLN A 19 9.92 10.93 -54.36
C GLN A 19 9.58 10.67 -55.83
N GLY A 20 8.85 9.52 -56.13
CA GLY A 20 7.47 9.30 -56.59
C GLY A 20 7.45 8.33 -57.78
N ASN A 21 6.59 7.28 -57.72
CA ASN A 21 5.32 6.65 -58.15
C ASN A 21 5.42 6.18 -59.61
N LEU A 22 4.81 4.95 -59.89
CA LEU A 22 3.69 4.42 -60.69
C LEU A 22 4.10 3.10 -61.33
N GLY A 23 3.31 1.96 -61.05
CA GLY A 23 2.30 1.20 -61.84
C GLY A 23 2.96 0.05 -62.61
N GLY A 24 2.49 -1.21 -62.34
CA GLY A 24 1.82 -2.11 -63.31
C GLY A 24 2.26 -3.58 -63.08
N THR A 25 1.24 -4.48 -62.81
CA THR A 25 0.41 -5.59 -63.34
C THR A 25 1.27 -6.85 -63.51
N GLY A 26 0.85 -7.97 -62.82
CA GLY A 26 0.33 -9.23 -63.40
C GLY A 26 1.10 -10.43 -62.85
N HIS A 27 0.35 -11.37 -62.15
CA HIS A 27 -0.11 -12.74 -62.47
C HIS A 27 0.39 -13.72 -61.39
N ASP A 28 -0.59 -14.39 -60.61
CA ASP A 28 -1.21 -15.73 -60.50
C ASP A 28 -0.25 -16.71 -59.81
N SER A 29 -0.64 -17.27 -58.65
CA SER A 29 -1.05 -18.68 -58.44
C SER A 29 -0.83 -19.05 -56.96
N LEU A 30 -1.97 -19.24 -56.28
CA LEU A 30 -2.43 -20.31 -55.35
C LEU A 30 -1.89 -21.67 -55.75
N PRO A 31 -1.83 -22.59 -54.72
CA PRO A 31 -2.83 -23.64 -54.47
C PRO A 31 -2.95 -23.98 -52.97
N ASP A 32 -4.25 -24.10 -52.52
CA ASP A 32 -5.22 -24.99 -51.87
C ASP A 32 -4.68 -26.41 -51.71
N PHE A 33 -4.51 -26.91 -50.45
CA PHE A 33 -4.89 -28.28 -50.03
C PHE A 33 -5.28 -28.28 -48.55
N ASP A 34 -6.63 -28.34 -48.18
CA ASP A 34 -7.63 -29.19 -47.51
C ASP A 34 -7.04 -30.56 -47.13
N GLN A 35 -6.95 -30.83 -45.80
CA GLN A 35 -7.58 -32.03 -45.22
C GLN A 35 -7.25 -32.10 -43.73
N GLY A 36 -8.20 -31.70 -42.86
CA GLY A 36 -8.76 -32.23 -41.60
C GLY A 36 -8.25 -33.64 -41.27
N PRO A 37 -8.60 -34.07 -39.95
CA PRO A 37 -9.88 -34.57 -39.43
C PRO A 37 -10.09 -34.17 -37.96
N ARG A 38 -11.37 -33.70 -37.67
CA ARG A 38 -12.63 -33.83 -36.91
C ARG A 38 -12.54 -34.98 -35.89
N LEU A 39 -12.75 -34.59 -34.58
CA LEU A 39 -13.64 -35.33 -33.66
C LEU A 39 -14.19 -34.37 -32.60
N ALA A 40 -15.57 -34.04 -32.56
CA ALA A 40 -16.93 -34.10 -32.00
C ALA A 40 -16.89 -34.45 -30.50
N VAL A 41 -17.48 -33.56 -29.67
CA VAL A 41 -18.52 -34.01 -28.71
C VAL A 41 -19.22 -32.77 -28.14
N GLU A 42 -20.55 -32.47 -28.54
CA GLU A 42 -21.99 -32.63 -28.24
C GLU A 42 -22.37 -31.86 -26.98
N ARG A 43 -22.92 -30.66 -27.07
CA ARG A 43 -23.85 -29.83 -26.27
C ARG A 43 -25.31 -30.20 -26.58
N LEU A 44 -25.93 -31.01 -25.74
CA LEU A 44 -27.35 -31.35 -25.49
C LEU A 44 -28.11 -30.12 -24.99
N LEU A 45 -28.90 -29.43 -25.86
CA LEU A 45 -30.21 -28.78 -25.65
C LEU A 45 -31.34 -29.77 -25.94
N VAL A 46 -32.20 -30.05 -25.01
CA VAL A 46 -33.63 -30.43 -25.19
C VAL A 46 -34.49 -29.17 -25.08
N SER A 47 -35.11 -28.72 -26.22
CA SER A 47 -36.24 -28.33 -27.09
C SER A 47 -37.60 -28.64 -26.44
N ARG A 48 -38.47 -27.67 -26.45
CA ARG A 48 -39.60 -27.77 -27.40
C ARG A 48 -40.61 -26.66 -27.08
N THR A 49 -40.71 -25.67 -27.97
CA THR A 49 -41.40 -25.02 -29.10
C THR A 49 -42.87 -24.77 -28.77
N PRO A 50 -43.64 -23.94 -29.53
CA PRO A 50 -43.87 -22.66 -30.20
C PRO A 50 -45.33 -22.48 -30.61
N SER A 51 -45.87 -21.37 -30.52
CA SER A 51 -46.19 -20.10 -31.22
C SER A 51 -47.71 -19.87 -31.21
N PRO A 52 -48.32 -18.70 -31.70
CA PRO A 52 -48.44 -17.23 -31.75
C PRO A 52 -49.89 -16.78 -31.96
N PRO A 53 -50.11 -15.43 -32.22
CA PRO A 53 -50.20 -13.98 -32.00
C PRO A 53 -51.50 -13.39 -32.56
N SER A 54 -51.96 -12.30 -31.94
CA SER A 54 -52.59 -11.28 -32.83
C SER A 54 -52.82 -9.99 -32.04
N LYS A 55 -52.23 -8.84 -32.51
CA LYS A 55 -52.48 -7.62 -33.31
C LYS A 55 -53.38 -6.65 -32.55
N ARG A 56 -52.95 -5.43 -32.27
CA ARG A 56 -53.09 -4.10 -32.89
C ARG A 56 -53.66 -3.11 -31.87
N ARG A 57 -52.91 -1.98 -31.63
CA ARG A 57 -53.37 -0.63 -32.06
C ARG A 57 -52.38 0.41 -31.55
N LYS A 58 -51.74 1.16 -32.47
CA LYS A 58 -51.37 2.44 -33.11
C LYS A 58 -51.67 3.63 -32.18
N VAL A 59 -50.74 4.53 -31.94
CA VAL A 59 -50.04 5.81 -32.21
C VAL A 59 -50.60 6.88 -31.27
N GLY A 60 -49.67 7.58 -30.52
CA GLY A 60 -49.56 9.08 -30.67
C GLY A 60 -48.41 9.61 -29.82
N ASN A 61 -47.28 9.99 -30.42
CA ASN A 61 -46.35 11.14 -30.47
C ASN A 61 -46.81 12.29 -29.58
N GLY A 62 -46.15 12.45 -28.34
CA GLY A 62 -45.95 13.84 -27.85
C GLY A 62 -44.97 13.85 -26.68
N ASN A 63 -43.65 14.24 -26.84
CA ASN A 63 -42.68 15.13 -26.17
C ASN A 63 -43.12 15.48 -24.74
N PHE A 64 -42.47 14.77 -23.60
CA PHE A 64 -42.27 15.49 -22.32
C PHE A 64 -41.41 14.62 -21.40
N ALA A 65 -40.07 14.91 -21.10
CA ALA A 65 -39.16 15.08 -19.94
C ALA A 65 -39.25 13.87 -19.00
N PRO A 66 -38.06 13.28 -18.43
CA PRO A 66 -38.08 12.07 -17.60
C PRO A 66 -38.33 12.39 -16.12
N HIS A 67 -39.57 12.29 -15.57
CA HIS A 67 -39.95 12.14 -14.13
C HIS A 67 -39.61 10.74 -13.62
N ARG A 68 -38.48 10.57 -12.88
CA ARG A 68 -38.09 9.66 -11.78
C ARG A 68 -39.15 9.66 -10.67
N SER A 69 -40.16 8.84 -10.76
CA SER A 69 -41.06 8.58 -9.61
C SER A 69 -40.52 7.43 -8.75
N VAL A 70 -39.57 7.74 -7.86
CA VAL A 70 -39.30 6.92 -6.66
C VAL A 70 -40.54 6.91 -5.76
N SER A 71 -41.36 5.86 -5.77
CA SER A 71 -42.52 5.50 -4.94
C SER A 71 -42.34 5.91 -3.48
N LYS A 72 -43.06 6.89 -2.96
CA LYS A 72 -43.29 7.42 -1.59
C LYS A 72 -43.06 6.34 -0.53
N VAL A 73 -43.03 5.03 -0.94
CA VAL A 73 -42.81 3.92 0.03
C VAL A 73 -41.31 3.58 0.08
N SER A 74 -40.56 3.95 -0.96
CA SER A 74 -39.10 3.74 -1.02
C SER A 74 -38.34 4.92 -0.41
N ARG A 75 -38.99 6.05 -0.37
CA ARG A 75 -38.41 7.24 0.26
C ARG A 75 -38.71 7.24 1.77
N ALA A 76 -39.75 6.66 2.20
CA ALA A 76 -40.11 6.53 3.63
C ALA A 76 -39.33 5.39 4.30
N ARG A 77 -38.90 4.37 3.52
CA ARG A 77 -38.03 3.28 4.00
C ARG A 77 -36.57 3.73 4.02
N GLN A 78 -36.17 4.60 3.13
CA GLN A 78 -34.82 5.19 3.14
C GLN A 78 -34.70 6.26 4.23
N LEU A 79 -35.76 6.92 4.54
CA LEU A 79 -35.76 7.94 5.62
C LEU A 79 -35.87 7.26 7.00
N LEU A 80 -36.50 6.06 7.02
CA LEU A 80 -36.59 5.28 8.28
C LEU A 80 -35.29 4.52 8.53
N GLU A 81 -34.58 4.16 7.42
CA GLU A 81 -33.25 3.52 7.56
C GLU A 81 -32.18 4.57 7.86
N GLU A 82 -32.43 5.81 7.34
CA GLU A 82 -31.54 6.95 7.64
C GLU A 82 -31.82 7.50 9.04
N LYS A 83 -33.09 7.45 9.46
CA LYS A 83 -33.52 7.82 10.83
C LYS A 83 -33.15 6.73 11.85
N ALA A 84 -33.13 5.46 11.50
CA ALA A 84 -32.68 4.36 12.37
C ALA A 84 -31.14 4.32 12.43
N GLU A 85 -30.40 4.91 11.40
CA GLU A 85 -28.93 5.02 11.36
C GLU A 85 -28.47 6.25 12.15
N LEU A 86 -29.41 7.25 12.39
CA LEU A 86 -29.11 8.49 13.13
C LEU A 86 -29.60 8.38 14.58
N ASP A 87 -30.46 7.35 14.92
CA ASP A 87 -30.99 7.14 16.28
C ASP A 87 -30.07 6.21 17.08
N TRP A 88 -28.91 5.60 16.51
CA TRP A 88 -27.96 4.70 17.19
C TRP A 88 -26.86 5.51 17.87
N CYS A 89 -26.65 6.84 17.60
CA CYS A 89 -25.59 7.70 18.13
C CYS A 89 -26.03 8.36 19.45
N ASP A 90 -27.36 8.05 19.85
CA ASP A 90 -27.88 8.71 21.06
C ASP A 90 -27.94 7.72 22.23
N LEU A 91 -27.21 6.47 22.19
CA LEU A 91 -27.53 5.59 23.35
C LEU A 91 -26.24 5.09 23.97
N PHE A 92 -24.93 5.95 23.87
CA PHE A 92 -23.76 5.51 24.66
C PHE A 92 -22.51 6.24 24.16
N PRO A 93 -21.70 6.76 25.17
CA PRO A 93 -20.51 7.51 24.77
C PRO A 93 -19.64 6.71 23.78
N ILE A 94 -19.30 7.25 22.57
CA ILE A 94 -18.57 6.63 21.45
C ILE A 94 -17.20 6.13 21.95
N PHE A 95 -16.58 6.81 22.92
CA PHE A 95 -15.22 6.40 23.32
C PHE A 95 -15.21 6.06 24.81
N GLY A 96 -16.47 5.75 25.33
CA GLY A 96 -16.55 5.33 26.75
C GLY A 96 -16.79 6.53 27.68
N ASN A 97 -17.60 6.22 28.76
CA ASN A 97 -17.87 7.24 29.80
C ASN A 97 -16.90 7.06 30.98
N MET A 98 -16.43 8.24 31.47
CA MET A 98 -15.46 8.22 32.60
C MET A 98 -16.11 7.59 33.85
N SER A 99 -17.49 7.60 33.88
CA SER A 99 -18.23 7.13 35.08
C SER A 99 -18.39 5.61 35.08
N ASN A 100 -18.02 4.91 34.01
CA ASN A 100 -18.14 3.44 33.92
C ASN A 100 -16.83 2.76 34.33
N ILE A 101 -16.02 3.42 35.27
CA ILE A 101 -14.76 2.79 35.71
C ILE A 101 -15.08 1.80 36.84
N ALA A 102 -14.92 0.54 36.54
CA ALA A 102 -15.40 -0.64 37.29
C ALA A 102 -14.42 -1.01 38.41
N ASN A 103 -13.09 -0.13 38.64
CA ASN A 103 -12.28 -0.54 39.82
C ASN A 103 -11.06 0.38 39.95
N ALA A 104 -10.54 0.76 41.22
CA ALA A 104 -9.44 1.66 41.64
C ALA A 104 -8.17 1.40 40.82
N GLU A 105 -7.98 0.22 40.38
CA GLU A 105 -6.78 -0.12 39.59
C GLU A 105 -6.87 0.47 38.16
N GLU A 106 -8.01 0.40 37.54
CA GLU A 106 -8.19 0.98 36.19
C GLU A 106 -8.08 2.52 36.24
N THR A 107 -8.53 3.09 37.28
CA THR A 107 -8.42 4.56 37.42
C THR A 107 -6.95 4.96 37.59
N GLU A 108 -6.26 4.23 38.43
CA GLU A 108 -4.82 4.53 38.60
C GLU A 108 -4.06 4.38 37.28
N GLN A 109 -4.41 3.39 36.60
CA GLN A 109 -3.74 3.19 35.30
C GLN A 109 -4.07 4.35 34.33
N GLN A 110 -5.30 4.74 34.25
CA GLN A 110 -5.67 5.88 33.39
C GLN A 110 -4.88 7.14 33.77
N GLU A 111 -4.78 7.32 35.03
CA GLU A 111 -4.08 8.54 35.47
C GLU A 111 -2.59 8.48 35.11
N LYS A 112 -1.99 7.31 35.15
CA LYS A 112 -0.57 7.20 34.75
C LYS A 112 -0.39 7.50 33.26
N ILE A 113 -1.32 6.96 32.49
CA ILE A 113 -1.20 7.21 31.04
C ILE A 113 -1.40 8.70 30.76
N ILE A 114 -2.36 9.29 31.44
CA ILE A 114 -2.64 10.72 31.19
C ILE A 114 -1.43 11.56 31.62
N ALA A 115 -0.86 11.25 32.75
CA ALA A 115 0.35 11.97 33.18
C ALA A 115 1.48 11.85 32.15
N HIS A 116 1.61 10.63 31.63
CA HIS A 116 2.64 10.43 30.58
C HIS A 116 2.34 11.29 29.35
N LEU A 117 1.10 11.29 28.96
CA LEU A 117 0.77 12.05 27.74
C LEU A 117 0.95 13.55 27.98
N ARG A 118 0.74 14.02 29.15
CA ARG A 118 0.90 15.47 29.44
C ARG A 118 2.37 15.87 29.36
N GLU A 119 3.11 14.94 29.72
CA GLU A 119 4.56 15.26 29.68
C GLU A 119 5.08 15.23 28.24
N LYS A 120 4.48 14.43 27.42
CA LYS A 120 5.17 14.17 26.11
C LYS A 120 4.44 14.91 24.99
N GLN A 121 3.12 15.38 25.33
CA GLN A 121 2.36 15.94 24.19
C GLN A 121 2.28 17.47 24.35
N PRO A 122 2.46 18.14 23.14
CA PRO A 122 2.29 19.60 23.21
C PRO A 122 0.81 19.98 23.36
N PRO A 123 0.64 21.05 24.08
CA PRO A 123 -0.76 21.50 24.20
C PRO A 123 -1.29 22.08 22.87
N THR A 124 -2.62 22.01 22.81
CA THR A 124 -3.24 22.69 21.63
C THR A 124 -3.91 23.97 22.09
N ARG A 125 -3.73 24.95 21.18
CA ARG A 125 -4.40 26.23 21.46
C ARG A 125 -5.53 26.45 20.45
N GLY A 126 -6.74 26.78 21.03
CA GLY A 126 -7.92 27.03 20.16
C GLY A 126 -7.77 28.34 19.37
N LEU A 127 -7.86 28.21 18.09
CA LEU A 127 -7.89 29.45 17.29
C LEU A 127 -9.32 29.92 17.08
N ASN A 128 -10.18 29.02 16.89
CA ASN A 128 -11.64 29.24 16.85
C ASN A 128 -12.37 27.92 17.11
N GLU A 129 -13.72 28.04 16.78
CA GLU A 129 -14.56 26.87 17.14
C GLU A 129 -14.12 25.62 16.37
N ARG A 130 -13.38 25.78 15.25
CA ARG A 130 -13.08 24.62 14.37
C ARG A 130 -11.58 24.44 14.21
N ASP A 131 -10.80 25.45 14.59
CA ASP A 131 -9.35 25.38 14.25
C ASP A 131 -8.54 25.49 15.54
N ARG A 132 -7.46 24.68 15.40
CA ARG A 132 -6.58 24.64 16.59
C ARG A 132 -5.12 24.66 16.12
N GLU A 133 -4.29 25.10 17.16
CA GLU A 133 -2.85 25.12 16.84
C GLU A 133 -2.06 24.31 17.88
N LEU A 134 -1.15 23.48 17.27
CA LEU A 134 -0.25 22.75 18.18
C LEU A 134 0.86 23.70 18.68
N VAL A 135 0.90 23.77 20.09
CA VAL A 135 1.85 24.76 20.68
C VAL A 135 3.04 24.01 21.29
N PHE A 136 4.29 24.52 20.85
CA PHE A 136 5.50 23.94 21.48
C PHE A 136 6.15 25.00 22.38
N PRO A 137 6.01 24.77 23.77
CA PRO A 137 6.48 25.81 24.69
C PRO A 137 7.93 26.22 24.40
N ASP A 138 8.24 27.57 24.29
CA ASP A 138 9.59 28.15 24.11
C ASP A 138 10.48 27.86 25.31
N ARG A 139 11.68 27.17 25.12
CA ARG A 139 12.68 27.17 26.23
C ARG A 139 13.23 28.58 26.42
N ASP A 140 12.59 29.57 27.25
CA ASP A 140 13.04 30.87 27.79
C ASP A 140 13.53 31.78 26.66
N GLU A 141 12.86 32.97 26.50
CA GLU A 141 12.81 34.32 25.92
C GLU A 141 14.15 34.70 25.26
N GLY A 142 14.24 34.06 24.06
CA GLY A 142 15.05 34.67 22.98
C GLY A 142 14.91 33.85 21.68
N THR A 143 13.75 34.01 20.94
CA THR A 143 13.43 33.28 19.70
C THR A 143 14.66 33.26 18.77
N THR A 144 15.61 32.27 18.95
CA THR A 144 16.68 32.06 17.95
C THR A 144 16.19 31.11 16.86
N LEU A 145 16.33 31.32 15.46
CA LEU A 145 16.17 30.39 14.32
C LEU A 145 16.36 28.93 14.76
N ASP A 146 17.05 28.62 15.90
CA ASP A 146 17.28 27.26 16.44
C ASP A 146 16.05 26.74 17.19
N ASP A 147 15.14 27.69 17.69
CA ASP A 147 13.91 27.31 18.43
C ASP A 147 12.77 26.97 17.46
N GLU A 148 12.72 27.66 16.35
CA GLU A 148 11.72 27.34 15.31
C GLU A 148 12.08 26.02 14.59
N TYR A 149 13.31 25.81 14.31
CA TYR A 149 13.76 24.55 13.70
C TYR A 149 13.48 23.35 14.63
N MET A 150 13.71 23.54 15.90
CA MET A 150 13.46 22.42 16.85
C MET A 150 11.97 22.12 16.97
N ARG A 151 11.15 23.09 16.89
CA ARG A 151 9.68 22.87 16.92
C ARG A 151 9.25 22.07 15.68
N VAL A 152 9.82 22.38 14.62
CA VAL A 152 9.49 21.66 13.36
C VAL A 152 9.98 20.21 13.44
N LEU A 153 11.12 20.10 13.97
CA LEU A 153 11.66 18.74 14.06
C LEU A 153 10.80 17.87 15.00
N ARG A 154 10.34 18.43 16.13
CA ARG A 154 9.50 17.65 17.06
C ARG A 154 8.17 17.29 16.40
N ALA A 155 7.58 18.26 15.76
CA ALA A 155 6.33 17.94 15.03
C ALA A 155 6.56 16.88 13.96
N LYS A 156 7.73 16.97 13.47
CA LYS A 156 8.07 15.97 12.42
C LYS A 156 8.22 14.57 13.03
N THR A 157 8.96 14.47 13.93
CA THR A 157 9.17 13.16 14.57
C THR A 157 7.83 12.54 14.99
N ARG A 158 6.94 13.28 15.38
CA ARG A 158 5.65 12.72 15.84
C ARG A 158 4.82 12.24 14.65
N LEU A 159 4.81 13.06 13.72
CA LEU A 159 4.03 12.62 12.54
C LEU A 159 4.67 11.39 11.89
N GLU A 160 6.01 11.37 12.02
CA GLU A 160 6.68 10.15 11.53
C GLU A 160 6.23 8.90 12.30
N HIS A 161 6.08 9.13 13.54
CA HIS A 161 5.59 8.00 14.34
C HIS A 161 4.22 7.53 13.88
N VAL A 162 3.33 8.43 13.61
CA VAL A 162 1.98 8.05 13.11
C VAL A 162 2.11 7.33 11.76
N HIS A 163 2.97 7.88 11.00
CA HIS A 163 3.15 7.24 9.68
C HIS A 163 3.70 5.82 9.82
N GLU A 164 4.69 5.71 10.57
CA GLU A 164 5.26 4.36 10.77
C GLU A 164 4.21 3.38 11.31
N ALA A 165 3.43 3.91 12.23
CA ALA A 165 2.38 3.02 12.78
C ALA A 165 1.35 2.65 11.70
N THR A 166 0.98 3.62 10.94
CA THR A 166 -0.03 3.33 9.90
C THR A 166 0.51 2.29 8.90
N GLU A 167 1.78 2.40 8.58
CA GLU A 167 2.38 1.39 7.67
C GLU A 167 2.36 -0.01 8.30
N ARG A 168 2.64 0.00 9.52
CA ARG A 168 2.65 -1.30 10.21
C ARG A 168 1.25 -1.93 10.25
N TRP A 169 0.26 -1.12 10.32
CA TRP A 169 -1.10 -1.66 10.52
C TRP A 169 -1.80 -1.85 9.16
N TRP A 170 -1.07 -1.38 8.15
CA TRP A 170 -1.70 -1.43 6.80
C TRP A 170 -2.04 -2.86 6.41
N PHE A 171 -1.25 -3.80 6.94
CA PHE A 171 -1.51 -5.19 6.52
C PHE A 171 -1.80 -6.05 7.75
N ALA A 172 -2.35 -5.39 8.68
CA ALA A 172 -2.59 -6.12 9.95
C ALA A 172 -3.67 -7.17 9.75
N GLY A 173 -4.47 -7.07 8.60
CA GLY A 173 -5.69 -7.90 8.46
C GLY A 173 -6.80 -7.42 9.40
N CYS A 174 -6.84 -8.04 10.72
CA CYS A 174 -7.78 -7.54 11.74
C CYS A 174 -7.02 -6.77 12.82
N GLU A 175 -7.39 -5.42 12.97
CA GLU A 175 -6.63 -4.54 13.90
C GLU A 175 -6.88 -4.95 15.35
N LEU A 176 -8.04 -5.52 15.60
CA LEU A 176 -8.31 -5.94 17.01
C LEU A 176 -7.51 -7.20 17.35
N CYS A 177 -7.53 -8.14 16.46
CA CYS A 177 -6.75 -9.37 16.72
C CYS A 177 -5.26 -9.08 16.77
N PHE A 178 -4.95 -8.13 15.90
CA PHE A 178 -3.53 -7.71 15.91
C PHE A 178 -3.16 -7.14 17.29
N LEU A 179 -3.98 -6.37 17.84
CA LEU A 179 -3.71 -5.81 19.18
C LEU A 179 -3.66 -6.91 20.24
N ALA A 180 -4.50 -7.91 20.11
CA ALA A 180 -4.59 -8.97 21.15
C ALA A 180 -3.41 -9.94 21.05
N THR A 181 -2.90 -10.11 19.83
CA THR A 181 -1.94 -11.22 19.67
C THR A 181 -0.55 -10.65 19.37
N GLY A 182 -0.54 -9.41 19.00
CA GLY A 182 0.75 -8.82 18.58
C GLY A 182 1.21 -9.32 17.21
N ARG A 183 0.37 -10.15 16.60
CA ARG A 183 0.76 -10.70 15.29
C ARG A 183 -0.27 -10.28 14.23
N LYS A 184 0.28 -10.17 12.95
CA LYS A 184 -0.66 -9.87 11.84
C LYS A 184 -1.58 -11.07 11.58
N VAL A 185 -2.87 -10.82 11.53
CA VAL A 185 -3.85 -11.91 11.37
C VAL A 185 -4.67 -11.64 10.10
N PRO A 186 -4.03 -12.23 9.05
CA PRO A 186 -4.70 -12.04 7.75
C PRO A 186 -5.90 -12.96 7.58
N GLY A 187 -7.04 -12.49 6.84
CA GLY A 187 -8.17 -13.42 6.57
C GLY A 187 -9.51 -12.77 6.95
N HIS A 188 -9.33 -11.95 7.86
CA HIS A 188 -10.55 -11.17 8.17
C HIS A 188 -10.16 -9.76 8.64
N ASN A 189 -11.14 -8.84 8.74
CA ASN A 189 -10.87 -7.47 9.23
C ASN A 189 -11.85 -7.07 10.34
N ILE A 190 -11.63 -5.89 10.79
CA ILE A 190 -12.40 -5.44 11.97
C ILE A 190 -13.90 -5.45 11.64
N LYS A 191 -14.25 -5.33 10.40
CA LYS A 191 -15.69 -5.29 10.05
C LYS A 191 -16.31 -6.69 10.11
N THR A 192 -15.47 -7.70 9.95
CA THR A 192 -16.07 -9.06 9.89
C THR A 192 -15.56 -9.90 11.07
N CYS A 193 -14.90 -9.21 12.00
CA CYS A 193 -14.27 -9.99 13.08
C CYS A 193 -15.34 -10.35 14.13
N ASN A 194 -15.19 -11.65 14.64
CA ASN A 194 -16.09 -12.08 15.75
C ASN A 194 -15.28 -12.77 16.84
N ARG A 195 -14.00 -12.45 16.87
CA ARG A 195 -13.10 -13.24 17.77
C ARG A 195 -12.85 -12.48 19.07
N GLN A 196 -13.10 -11.18 19.07
CA GLN A 196 -12.78 -10.40 20.28
C GLN A 196 -14.06 -9.83 20.89
N PRO A 197 -14.07 -9.72 22.23
CA PRO A 197 -15.27 -9.16 22.89
C PRO A 197 -15.51 -7.70 22.48
N ALA A 198 -14.43 -7.02 21.99
CA ALA A 198 -14.56 -5.57 21.67
C ALA A 198 -14.99 -5.37 20.21
N CYS A 199 -15.46 -6.40 19.51
CA CYS A 199 -15.73 -6.30 18.06
C CYS A 199 -16.91 -5.36 17.80
N GLU A 200 -17.99 -5.52 18.64
CA GLU A 200 -19.18 -4.68 18.36
C GLU A 200 -18.87 -3.20 18.60
N GLN A 201 -18.16 -3.04 19.67
CA GLN A 201 -17.82 -1.63 19.95
C GLN A 201 -16.86 -1.08 18.89
N ALA A 202 -15.87 -1.76 18.49
CA ALA A 202 -14.93 -1.30 17.44
C ALA A 202 -15.67 -1.00 16.13
N ARG A 203 -16.66 -1.83 15.78
CA ARG A 203 -17.40 -1.57 14.51
C ARG A 203 -18.24 -0.30 14.65
N ARG A 204 -18.70 -0.21 15.81
CA ARG A 204 -19.49 1.01 16.02
C ARG A 204 -18.62 2.26 15.89
N ILE A 205 -17.50 2.28 16.56
CA ILE A 205 -16.61 3.46 16.48
C ILE A 205 -16.15 3.64 15.03
N LEU A 206 -15.87 2.54 14.38
CA LEU A 206 -15.41 2.65 12.97
C LEU A 206 -16.50 3.27 12.09
N ARG A 207 -17.73 2.81 12.26
CA ARG A 207 -18.82 3.39 11.44
C ARG A 207 -18.96 4.89 11.72
N TRP A 208 -18.80 5.20 12.99
CA TRP A 208 -18.90 6.63 13.32
C TRP A 208 -17.75 7.41 12.67
N LEU A 209 -16.52 6.90 12.77
CA LEU A 209 -15.37 7.60 12.17
C LEU A 209 -15.55 7.74 10.65
N GLU A 210 -16.16 6.68 10.01
CA GLU A 210 -16.32 6.74 8.54
C GLU A 210 -17.40 7.74 8.15
N SER A 211 -18.23 8.11 9.12
CA SER A 211 -19.33 9.05 8.79
C SER A 211 -18.84 10.51 8.91
N LEU A 212 -17.60 10.75 9.42
CA LEU A 212 -17.13 12.13 9.60
C LEU A 212 -16.82 12.76 8.24
N ARG A 213 -17.12 14.10 8.17
CA ARG A 213 -16.89 14.80 6.88
C ARG A 213 -15.55 15.53 6.92
N ILE A 214 -14.49 14.75 6.72
CA ILE A 214 -13.14 15.35 6.70
C ILE A 214 -12.70 15.51 5.23
N PRO A 215 -12.37 16.78 4.97
CA PRO A 215 -12.01 17.05 3.57
C PRO A 215 -10.75 16.27 3.14
N ARG A 216 -10.63 16.14 1.86
CA ARG A 216 -9.47 15.42 1.28
C ARG A 216 -8.17 16.19 1.55
N GLN A 217 -8.22 17.49 1.10
CA GLN A 217 -7.05 18.38 1.28
C GLN A 217 -7.53 19.76 1.77
N TYR A 218 -6.61 20.34 2.51
CA TYR A 218 -6.97 21.73 2.92
C TYR A 218 -6.29 22.75 1.98
N PRO A 219 -7.10 23.75 1.35
CA PRO A 219 -6.74 24.72 0.30
C PRO A 219 -5.57 25.62 0.75
N GLU A 220 -5.15 25.76 1.99
CA GLU A 220 -4.21 26.77 2.50
C GLU A 220 -2.83 26.14 2.70
N GLY A 221 -2.46 25.35 1.45
CA GLY A 221 -1.09 24.80 1.55
C GLY A 221 -1.07 23.45 2.27
N GLY A 222 -2.31 22.61 2.14
CA GLY A 222 -2.52 21.56 3.17
C GLY A 222 -2.43 20.16 2.56
N GLY A 223 -1.25 19.57 2.65
CA GLY A 223 -1.03 18.10 2.60
C GLY A 223 -2.30 17.30 2.94
N CYS A 224 -2.39 16.15 2.52
CA CYS A 224 -3.50 15.22 2.83
C CYS A 224 -3.99 15.41 4.27
N SER A 225 -5.33 15.52 4.54
CA SER A 225 -5.98 15.77 5.84
C SER A 225 -5.65 14.66 6.85
N MET A 226 -5.04 13.51 6.38
CA MET A 226 -4.85 12.37 7.32
C MET A 226 -3.36 12.03 7.44
N CYS A 227 -2.51 12.36 6.44
CA CYS A 227 -1.09 11.94 6.45
C CYS A 227 -0.22 13.06 7.02
N GLY A 228 -0.95 14.30 7.16
CA GLY A 228 -0.39 15.40 7.97
C GLY A 228 1.11 15.61 7.65
N HIS A 229 1.85 14.87 6.66
CA HIS A 229 3.29 15.15 6.45
C HIS A 229 3.53 15.48 4.97
N GLY A 230 3.74 16.68 4.57
CA GLY A 230 4.18 17.27 3.28
C GLY A 230 5.39 16.53 2.71
N TRP A 231 5.91 15.33 3.26
CA TRP A 231 7.26 14.92 2.78
C TRP A 231 7.12 13.66 1.93
N LEU A 232 6.08 12.67 2.29
CA LEU A 232 5.81 11.61 1.28
C LEU A 232 4.36 11.74 0.78
N PRO A 233 4.35 12.47 -0.28
CA PRO A 233 3.00 12.76 -0.77
C PRO A 233 2.21 11.46 -1.05
N CYS A 234 1.15 11.25 -0.20
CA CYS A 234 0.24 10.16 -0.64
C CYS A 234 -0.36 10.48 -2.02
N LYS A 235 -0.86 9.39 -2.62
CA LYS A 235 -1.35 9.53 -4.01
C LYS A 235 -2.27 10.75 -4.16
N GLU A 236 -2.90 11.11 -3.07
CA GLU A 236 -3.79 12.29 -3.09
C GLU A 236 -3.00 13.59 -3.21
N VAL A 237 -1.92 13.72 -2.56
CA VAL A 237 -1.07 14.93 -2.62
C VAL A 237 -0.30 14.95 -3.94
N ALA A 238 0.17 13.75 -4.38
CA ALA A 238 0.93 13.67 -5.65
C ALA A 238 0.08 14.09 -6.84
N ILE A 239 -1.18 13.72 -6.83
CA ILE A 239 -2.07 14.05 -7.98
C ILE A 239 -2.51 15.52 -7.85
N GLY A 240 -2.79 15.97 -6.59
CA GLY A 240 -3.18 17.38 -6.37
C GLY A 240 -2.07 18.34 -6.79
N LEU A 241 -0.82 17.93 -6.64
CA LEU A 241 0.31 18.81 -7.04
C LEU A 241 0.48 18.79 -8.55
N ARG A 242 -0.05 17.70 -9.31
CA ARG A 242 0.16 17.52 -10.77
C ARG A 242 -1.03 18.08 -11.56
N ARG A 243 -2.22 18.29 -10.90
CA ARG A 243 -3.39 18.72 -11.71
C ARG A 243 -4.12 19.84 -10.98
N ARG A 244 -3.65 21.16 -11.05
CA ARG A 244 -4.56 22.25 -10.60
C ARG A 244 -6.03 21.87 -10.85
N ALA A 245 -6.41 20.49 -10.92
CA ALA A 245 -7.79 20.15 -11.29
C ALA A 245 -8.49 19.47 -10.09
N HIS A 246 -9.48 20.08 -9.45
CA HIS A 246 -10.63 19.77 -8.57
C HIS A 246 -11.21 18.39 -8.86
N ILE A 247 -10.42 17.28 -8.87
CA ILE A 247 -11.11 15.97 -8.95
C ILE A 247 -11.78 15.69 -7.60
N ILE A 248 -13.17 15.56 -7.52
CA ILE A 248 -14.27 15.50 -6.55
C ILE A 248 -14.33 14.10 -5.93
N GLU A 249 -13.23 13.12 -6.07
CA GLU A 249 -13.61 11.85 -5.39
C GLU A 249 -12.73 11.66 -4.15
N ASP A 250 -13.32 11.70 -2.80
CA ASP A 250 -12.78 11.20 -1.51
C ASP A 250 -12.33 9.74 -1.63
N GLY A 251 -10.78 9.45 -1.42
CA GLY A 251 -10.48 7.98 -1.51
C GLY A 251 -9.11 7.74 -2.13
N LEU A 252 -8.36 8.79 -2.36
CA LEU A 252 -7.06 8.47 -3.00
C LEU A 252 -5.97 8.27 -1.95
N CYS A 253 -6.39 8.83 -0.69
CA CYS A 253 -5.41 8.49 0.37
C CYS A 253 -5.74 7.11 0.97
N GLN A 254 -4.91 6.23 0.73
CA GLN A 254 -5.20 4.86 1.18
C GLN A 254 -4.88 4.71 2.68
N ASN A 255 -4.38 5.86 3.25
CA ASN A 255 -4.09 5.79 4.70
C ASN A 255 -5.34 6.05 5.55
N LYS A 256 -6.25 6.73 4.91
CA LYS A 256 -7.42 7.15 5.71
C LYS A 256 -8.19 5.94 6.26
N PRO A 257 -8.52 5.03 5.46
CA PRO A 257 -9.26 3.88 6.01
C PRO A 257 -8.44 3.12 7.05
N VAL A 258 -7.14 3.09 6.86
CA VAL A 258 -6.30 2.35 7.85
C VAL A 258 -6.31 3.11 9.19
N VAL A 259 -6.23 4.37 9.10
CA VAL A 259 -6.19 5.17 10.33
C VAL A 259 -7.53 5.00 11.09
N ARG A 260 -8.57 5.05 10.39
CA ARG A 260 -9.88 4.89 11.07
C ARG A 260 -10.01 3.51 11.71
N ARG A 261 -9.58 2.51 10.97
CA ARG A 261 -9.67 1.15 11.56
C ARG A 261 -8.76 1.03 12.79
N MET A 262 -7.56 1.64 12.65
CA MET A 262 -6.63 1.59 13.79
C MET A 262 -7.23 2.30 15.00
N MET A 263 -7.73 3.47 14.80
CA MET A 263 -8.33 4.23 15.92
C MET A 263 -9.51 3.47 16.53
N ALA A 264 -10.28 2.94 15.67
CA ALA A 264 -11.45 2.19 16.21
C ALA A 264 -11.00 1.01 17.07
N ALA A 265 -10.03 0.33 16.59
CA ALA A 265 -9.57 -0.85 17.36
C ALA A 265 -8.93 -0.42 18.69
N LEU A 266 -8.11 0.62 18.65
CA LEU A 266 -7.40 1.06 19.88
C LEU A 266 -8.40 1.60 20.90
N CYS A 267 -9.40 2.22 20.42
CA CYS A 267 -10.34 2.83 21.36
C CYS A 267 -11.34 1.79 21.90
N ALA A 268 -11.47 0.75 21.20
CA ALA A 268 -12.46 -0.26 21.65
C ALA A 268 -11.78 -1.32 22.52
N TRP A 269 -10.49 -1.38 22.40
CA TRP A 269 -9.76 -2.50 23.04
C TRP A 269 -9.66 -2.25 24.54
N ASP A 270 -9.70 -3.42 25.33
CA ASP A 270 -9.44 -3.41 26.79
C ASP A 270 -10.46 -2.52 27.51
N ASP A 271 -11.72 -2.74 27.17
CA ASP A 271 -12.86 -2.05 27.83
C ASP A 271 -12.78 -0.53 27.60
N GLN A 272 -12.25 -0.20 26.44
CA GLN A 272 -12.18 1.19 25.95
C GLN A 272 -11.29 2.06 26.83
N LEU A 273 -10.23 1.42 27.45
CA LEU A 273 -9.31 2.17 28.33
C LEU A 273 -8.77 3.41 27.61
N LEU A 274 -8.24 3.19 26.41
CA LEU A 274 -7.64 4.35 25.71
C LEU A 274 -8.73 5.31 25.22
N GLY A 275 -9.92 4.75 24.89
CA GLY A 275 -11.04 5.66 24.56
C GLY A 275 -11.39 6.58 25.74
N LYS A 276 -11.36 6.07 26.93
CA LYS A 276 -11.71 6.90 28.11
C LYS A 276 -10.61 7.92 28.39
N VAL A 277 -9.33 7.46 28.17
CA VAL A 277 -8.22 8.42 28.36
C VAL A 277 -8.37 9.58 27.36
N LEU A 278 -8.77 9.21 26.18
CA LEU A 278 -8.95 10.27 25.16
C LEU A 278 -10.04 11.25 25.59
N THR A 279 -11.16 10.74 26.09
CA THR A 279 -12.27 11.61 26.53
C THR A 279 -11.82 12.55 27.65
N LYS A 280 -11.05 12.03 28.59
CA LYS A 280 -10.61 12.86 29.73
C LYS A 280 -9.56 13.89 29.27
N MET A 281 -8.68 13.46 28.46
CA MET A 281 -7.63 14.39 28.00
C MET A 281 -8.24 15.54 27.21
N THR A 282 -9.19 15.19 26.32
CA THR A 282 -9.79 16.25 25.49
C THR A 282 -10.58 17.25 26.36
N LEU A 283 -11.23 16.71 27.35
CA LEU A 283 -11.98 17.61 28.25
C LEU A 283 -11.02 18.51 29.04
N GLU A 284 -9.92 17.96 29.55
CA GLU A 284 -9.03 18.74 30.44
C GLU A 284 -8.16 19.70 29.62
N GLN A 285 -7.79 19.28 28.38
CA GLN A 285 -6.82 20.12 27.64
C GLN A 285 -7.55 21.11 26.75
N ASP A 286 -8.74 20.63 26.32
CA ASP A 286 -9.35 21.51 25.29
C ASP A 286 -10.73 21.97 25.77
N ASN A 287 -11.02 21.58 26.97
CA ASN A 287 -12.34 21.90 27.54
C ASN A 287 -13.49 21.51 26.60
N VAL A 288 -13.29 20.34 25.92
CA VAL A 288 -14.35 19.82 25.03
C VAL A 288 -14.77 18.44 25.55
N ASP A 289 -16.12 18.35 25.72
CA ASP A 289 -16.67 17.04 26.14
C ASP A 289 -17.06 16.21 24.91
N ILE A 290 -16.26 15.09 24.73
CA ILE A 290 -16.53 14.34 23.48
C ILE A 290 -17.38 13.11 23.81
N THR A 291 -18.01 13.15 24.97
CA THR A 291 -18.97 12.06 25.28
C THR A 291 -20.29 12.31 24.55
N SER A 292 -20.47 13.62 24.17
CA SER A 292 -21.65 13.92 23.34
C SER A 292 -21.29 13.84 21.85
N GLU A 293 -22.17 13.25 21.07
CA GLU A 293 -21.85 13.03 19.64
C GLU A 293 -21.70 14.36 18.88
N PRO A 294 -22.54 15.32 19.06
CA PRO A 294 -22.35 16.56 18.29
C PRO A 294 -21.02 17.25 18.63
N SER A 295 -20.73 17.28 19.92
CA SER A 295 -19.44 17.88 20.32
C SER A 295 -18.25 17.08 19.77
N ALA A 296 -18.33 15.80 19.87
CA ALA A 296 -17.24 14.95 19.35
C ALA A 296 -17.07 15.13 17.83
N ARG A 297 -18.23 15.16 17.16
CA ARG A 297 -18.16 15.32 15.69
C ARG A 297 -17.50 16.66 15.33
N ARG A 298 -17.91 17.64 15.96
CA ARG A 298 -17.33 18.96 15.65
C ARG A 298 -15.82 18.99 15.95
N TRP A 299 -15.47 18.38 16.97
CA TRP A 299 -14.04 18.40 17.34
C TRP A 299 -13.20 17.59 16.34
N PHE A 300 -13.65 16.37 16.00
CA PHE A 300 -12.84 15.51 15.12
C PHE A 300 -12.78 16.09 13.70
N GLN A 301 -13.84 16.89 13.34
CA GLN A 301 -13.83 17.44 11.96
C GLN A 301 -13.07 18.77 11.93
N GLY A 302 -12.63 19.18 13.09
CA GLY A 302 -11.85 20.44 13.13
C GLY A 302 -10.46 20.28 12.51
N ARG A 303 -9.78 21.47 12.42
CA ARG A 303 -8.46 21.46 11.78
C ARG A 303 -7.37 21.79 12.80
N LEU A 304 -6.26 21.17 12.43
CA LEU A 304 -5.11 21.37 13.34
C LEU A 304 -3.95 21.99 12.54
N ARG A 305 -3.54 23.11 13.22
CA ARG A 305 -2.40 23.78 12.57
C ARG A 305 -1.10 23.25 13.18
N ILE A 306 -0.16 22.70 12.24
CA ILE A 306 1.11 22.12 12.74
C ILE A 306 2.23 23.12 12.41
N CYS A 307 2.80 23.75 13.49
CA CYS A 307 3.86 24.79 13.35
C CYS A 307 5.06 24.24 12.56
N GLY A 308 5.61 25.09 11.35
CA GLY A 308 6.80 24.81 10.52
C GLY A 308 6.87 25.78 9.34
N ARG A 309 8.23 25.85 8.64
CA ARG A 309 8.41 26.69 7.43
C ARG A 309 7.35 26.35 6.38
N GLY A 310 6.07 26.96 6.52
CA GLY A 310 4.85 26.80 5.69
C GLY A 310 3.66 26.31 6.54
N GLU A 311 2.57 27.11 6.52
CA GLU A 311 1.35 26.79 7.30
C GLU A 311 0.73 25.47 6.81
N PHE A 312 0.98 24.32 7.72
CA PHE A 312 0.39 23.02 7.35
C PHE A 312 -0.82 22.73 8.23
N TRP A 313 -1.89 22.33 7.45
CA TRP A 313 -3.12 22.02 8.22
C TRP A 313 -3.44 20.53 8.08
N ALA A 314 -3.82 19.95 9.24
CA ALA A 314 -4.29 18.54 9.24
C ALA A 314 -5.59 18.43 10.06
N SER A 315 -6.14 17.23 9.93
CA SER A 315 -7.36 16.99 10.74
C SER A 315 -6.98 16.69 12.20
N ASN A 316 -7.92 17.06 13.08
CA ASN A 316 -7.70 16.74 14.51
C ASN A 316 -7.54 15.24 14.73
N MET A 317 -7.94 14.53 13.75
CA MET A 317 -7.79 13.06 13.88
C MET A 317 -6.31 12.68 13.98
N VAL A 318 -5.48 13.36 13.31
CA VAL A 318 -4.03 13.02 13.36
C VAL A 318 -3.50 13.23 14.78
N CYS A 319 -3.95 14.27 15.41
CA CYS A 319 -3.52 14.49 16.81
C CYS A 319 -4.07 13.41 17.73
N VAL A 320 -5.27 13.11 17.50
CA VAL A 320 -5.89 12.04 18.33
C VAL A 320 -5.13 10.72 18.13
N LEU A 321 -4.90 10.47 16.91
CA LEU A 321 -4.18 9.21 16.67
C LEU A 321 -2.80 9.23 17.34
N ASP A 322 -2.12 10.32 17.17
CA ASP A 322 -0.81 10.44 17.86
C ASP A 322 -0.95 10.19 19.37
N GLN A 323 -2.00 10.72 19.98
CA GLN A 323 -2.21 10.56 21.44
C GLN A 323 -2.51 9.10 21.78
N ILE A 324 -3.35 8.53 21.02
CA ILE A 324 -3.77 7.16 21.40
C ILE A 324 -2.60 6.19 21.15
N LEU A 325 -1.81 6.42 20.11
CA LEU A 325 -0.66 5.52 19.85
C LEU A 325 0.38 5.68 20.95
N SER A 326 0.61 6.93 21.36
CA SER A 326 1.56 7.13 22.47
C SER A 326 1.06 6.48 23.76
N ALA A 327 -0.21 6.61 23.92
CA ALA A 327 -0.76 5.96 25.14
C ALA A 327 -0.63 4.44 25.05
N TYR A 328 -0.94 3.96 23.91
CA TYR A 328 -0.86 2.49 23.73
C TYR A 328 0.57 2.01 23.94
N ASP A 329 1.55 2.68 23.36
CA ASP A 329 2.95 2.24 23.52
C ASP A 329 3.38 2.27 24.99
N PHE A 330 2.94 3.28 25.65
CA PHE A 330 3.27 3.38 27.08
C PHE A 330 2.60 2.24 27.89
N HIS A 331 1.31 2.12 27.56
CA HIS A 331 0.56 1.08 28.29
C HIS A 331 1.10 -0.33 27.99
N TYR A 332 1.44 -0.53 26.77
CA TYR A 332 1.90 -1.87 26.37
C TYR A 332 3.35 -2.08 26.84
N SER A 333 4.27 -1.12 26.82
CA SER A 333 5.66 -1.23 27.35
C SER A 333 5.68 -1.38 28.87
N SER A 334 4.77 -0.81 29.60
CA SER A 334 4.69 -0.90 31.08
C SER A 334 4.19 -2.27 31.53
N GLU A 335 3.51 -2.99 30.61
CA GLU A 335 2.98 -4.34 30.92
C GLU A 335 3.93 -5.42 30.40
N LYS A 336 4.99 -5.14 29.61
CA LYS A 336 6.01 -6.10 29.12
C LYS A 336 7.41 -5.48 29.32
N VAL A 337 8.51 -6.21 29.86
CA VAL A 337 9.97 -6.16 29.61
C VAL A 337 10.24 -6.04 28.10
N PRO A 338 10.87 -4.98 27.66
CA PRO A 338 11.00 -4.47 26.28
C PRO A 338 11.15 -5.62 25.26
N ALA A 339 10.18 -5.84 24.42
CA ALA A 339 10.32 -6.47 23.09
C ALA A 339 11.57 -5.95 22.36
N PRO A 340 12.41 -6.88 22.02
CA PRO A 340 13.66 -6.59 21.30
C PRO A 340 13.46 -5.54 20.20
N ALA A 341 13.83 -4.28 20.41
CA ALA A 341 14.32 -3.32 19.40
C ALA A 341 14.18 -3.86 17.98
N VAL A 342 13.01 -3.85 17.39
CA VAL A 342 12.97 -3.95 15.91
C VAL A 342 14.04 -3.05 15.31
N ASN A 343 15.19 -3.10 15.76
CA ASN A 343 16.31 -2.67 14.89
C ASN A 343 16.85 -3.84 14.05
N GLY A 344 16.03 -4.41 13.23
CA GLY A 344 16.79 -5.29 12.30
C GLY A 344 17.05 -4.58 10.96
N MET A 345 17.20 -3.31 11.02
CA MET A 345 17.97 -2.86 9.82
C MET A 345 19.37 -3.48 9.82
N LEU A 346 19.37 -4.85 10.04
CA LEU A 346 20.59 -5.59 9.66
C LEU A 346 21.52 -4.72 8.82
N ASP A 347 22.40 -3.86 9.41
CA ASP A 347 23.83 -3.91 9.04
C ASP A 347 24.04 -4.58 7.68
N TRP A 348 23.03 -4.70 6.67
CA TRP A 348 23.22 -5.24 5.32
C TRP A 348 23.96 -4.22 4.45
N GLU A 349 24.07 -2.97 4.98
CA GLU A 349 24.73 -1.89 4.22
C GLU A 349 26.25 -1.93 4.43
N ASN A 350 26.74 -3.06 5.28
CA ASN A 350 28.22 -3.20 5.27
C ASN A 350 28.64 -4.44 4.45
N SER A 351 28.21 -4.64 3.09
CA SER A 351 28.65 -5.88 2.41
C SER A 351 29.40 -5.53 1.13
N ALA A 352 30.18 -4.56 1.05
CA ALA A 352 31.06 -4.49 -0.15
C ALA A 352 31.81 -5.81 -0.36
N LEU A 353 31.61 -6.89 0.58
CA LEU A 353 32.29 -8.19 0.35
C LEU A 353 31.28 -9.28 0.02
N ARG A 354 29.95 -8.93 -0.28
CA ARG A 354 28.96 -10.03 -0.43
C ARG A 354 28.51 -10.12 -1.89
N TRP A 355 28.92 -9.23 -2.73
CA TRP A 355 28.34 -9.26 -4.08
C TRP A 355 29.42 -9.71 -5.09
N ASP A 356 28.87 -10.39 -6.13
CA ASP A 356 29.67 -10.83 -7.30
C ASP A 356 30.66 -11.93 -6.91
N ASN A 357 30.25 -12.70 -5.86
CA ASN A 357 31.09 -13.86 -5.48
C ASN A 357 30.22 -15.11 -5.31
N ARG A 358 30.90 -16.18 -4.98
CA ARG A 358 30.19 -17.48 -4.88
C ARG A 358 29.15 -17.45 -3.76
N ARG A 359 29.39 -16.69 -2.76
CA ARG A 359 28.41 -16.59 -1.65
C ARG A 359 27.09 -15.99 -2.15
N GLU A 360 27.22 -15.04 -3.02
CA GLU A 360 25.97 -14.48 -3.58
C GLU A 360 25.17 -15.56 -4.32
N VAL A 361 25.87 -16.39 -5.07
CA VAL A 361 25.15 -17.44 -5.82
C VAL A 361 24.51 -18.42 -4.84
N GLU A 362 25.16 -18.70 -3.74
CA GLU A 362 24.55 -19.59 -2.73
C GLU A 362 23.29 -18.94 -2.13
N ASP A 363 23.37 -17.66 -1.98
CA ASP A 363 22.17 -16.98 -1.46
C ASP A 363 21.01 -17.04 -2.47
N TRP A 364 21.40 -16.95 -3.72
CA TRP A 364 20.30 -17.10 -4.72
C TRP A 364 19.62 -18.46 -4.58
N GLU A 365 20.43 -19.47 -4.51
CA GLU A 365 19.87 -20.83 -4.44
C GLU A 365 18.97 -20.99 -3.20
N LYS A 366 19.42 -20.48 -2.11
CA LYS A 366 18.60 -20.61 -0.88
C LYS A 366 17.28 -19.85 -1.03
N ALA A 367 17.37 -18.68 -1.61
CA ALA A 367 16.12 -17.90 -1.79
C ALA A 367 15.14 -18.64 -2.71
N LEU A 368 15.68 -19.20 -3.78
CA LEU A 368 14.77 -19.90 -4.72
C LEU A 368 14.18 -21.15 -4.07
N GLU A 369 14.97 -21.82 -3.23
CA GLU A 369 14.41 -23.01 -2.54
C GLU A 369 13.33 -22.60 -1.53
N TRP A 370 13.60 -21.54 -0.86
CA TRP A 370 12.60 -21.08 0.13
C TRP A 370 11.29 -20.69 -0.56
N LEU A 371 11.33 -20.17 -1.74
CA LEU A 371 10.14 -19.62 -2.42
C LEU A 371 9.17 -20.74 -2.81
N GLN A 372 9.70 -21.89 -2.80
CA GLN A 372 8.80 -22.97 -3.23
C GLN A 372 7.61 -23.12 -2.26
N GLY A 373 6.45 -22.90 -3.00
CA GLY A 373 5.19 -23.13 -2.22
C GLY A 373 4.86 -21.93 -1.32
N LYS A 374 5.71 -20.83 -1.55
CA LYS A 374 5.45 -19.69 -0.64
C LYS A 374 4.97 -18.49 -1.48
N CYS A 375 4.07 -17.70 -0.78
CA CYS A 375 3.50 -16.54 -1.47
C CYS A 375 4.31 -15.29 -1.12
N THR A 376 5.03 -14.74 -2.16
CA THR A 376 5.91 -13.58 -1.89
C THR A 376 5.08 -12.30 -1.71
N PHE A 377 3.87 -12.30 -2.27
CA PHE A 377 2.95 -11.17 -1.98
C PHE A 377 2.66 -11.08 -0.48
N CYS A 378 2.33 -12.15 0.15
CA CYS A 378 2.05 -12.18 1.60
C CYS A 378 3.36 -11.99 2.40
N ALA A 379 4.39 -12.61 1.83
CA ALA A 379 5.67 -12.42 2.56
C ALA A 379 6.05 -10.94 2.58
N GLY A 380 5.87 -10.29 1.45
CA GLY A 380 6.20 -8.85 1.39
C GLY A 380 5.38 -8.03 2.37
N ARG A 381 4.32 -8.56 2.81
CA ARG A 381 3.48 -7.79 3.76
C ARG A 381 3.80 -8.14 5.20
N GLY A 382 4.74 -9.06 5.32
CA GLY A 382 5.27 -9.36 6.68
C GLY A 382 4.48 -10.46 7.38
N TYR A 383 3.79 -11.25 6.66
CA TYR A 383 3.01 -12.32 7.33
C TYR A 383 3.94 -13.45 7.77
N SER A 384 3.40 -14.21 8.79
CA SER A 384 4.24 -15.29 9.35
C SER A 384 4.33 -16.49 8.39
N GLU A 385 5.24 -17.44 8.79
CA GLU A 385 5.49 -18.61 7.91
C GLU A 385 4.21 -19.45 7.71
N GLU A 386 3.39 -19.47 8.67
CA GLU A 386 2.18 -20.32 8.57
C GLU A 386 1.20 -19.74 7.55
N ASP A 387 1.41 -18.45 7.27
CA ASP A 387 0.43 -17.82 6.36
C ASP A 387 0.97 -17.74 4.92
N LEU A 388 2.12 -18.29 4.74
CA LEU A 388 2.73 -18.11 3.41
C LEU A 388 2.57 -19.39 2.59
N GLY A 389 1.93 -20.45 3.15
CA GLY A 389 1.94 -21.80 2.52
C GLY A 389 1.03 -21.83 1.28
N HIS A 390 1.17 -20.92 0.46
CA HIS A 390 0.49 -20.98 -0.84
C HIS A 390 1.26 -20.13 -1.87
N THR A 391 0.91 -20.29 -3.23
CA THR A 391 1.64 -19.52 -4.27
C THR A 391 0.90 -18.22 -4.58
N LEU A 392 1.61 -17.32 -5.25
CA LEU A 392 0.97 -16.05 -5.64
C LEU A 392 -0.32 -16.29 -6.42
N ARG A 393 -0.28 -17.23 -7.19
CA ARG A 393 -1.45 -17.47 -8.07
C ARG A 393 -2.62 -18.03 -7.28
N ARG A 394 -2.33 -18.67 -6.19
CA ARG A 394 -3.44 -19.22 -5.38
C ARG A 394 -3.75 -18.30 -4.20
N CYS A 395 -3.19 -17.11 -4.34
CA CYS A 395 -3.37 -16.22 -3.18
C CYS A 395 -4.78 -15.61 -3.23
N ASN A 396 -5.48 -15.71 -2.07
CA ASN A 396 -6.85 -15.13 -2.05
C ASN A 396 -6.85 -13.77 -1.34
N ARG A 397 -5.65 -13.27 -1.13
CA ARG A 397 -5.58 -11.98 -0.39
C ARG A 397 -5.17 -10.87 -1.34
N GLY A 398 -5.29 -11.22 -2.56
CA GLY A 398 -5.09 -10.12 -3.54
C GLY A 398 -3.92 -10.42 -4.48
N GLY A 399 -3.05 -11.33 -3.98
CA GLY A 399 -1.88 -11.64 -4.85
C GLY A 399 -2.29 -12.15 -6.23
N ALA A 400 -3.32 -13.03 -6.25
CA ALA A 400 -3.69 -13.65 -7.54
C ALA A 400 -4.26 -12.60 -8.50
N SER A 401 -4.86 -11.60 -7.88
CA SER A 401 -5.48 -10.57 -8.73
C SER A 401 -4.42 -9.65 -9.36
N GLN A 402 -3.20 -9.78 -8.84
CA GLN A 402 -2.16 -8.89 -9.40
C GLN A 402 -1.55 -9.47 -10.68
N ILE A 403 -2.04 -10.71 -10.93
CA ILE A 403 -1.49 -11.32 -12.15
C ILE A 403 -2.25 -10.75 -13.36
N GLY A 404 -1.52 -10.12 -14.29
CA GLY A 404 -2.16 -9.58 -15.51
C GLY A 404 -2.35 -8.05 -15.42
N LYS A 405 -1.84 -7.48 -14.36
CA LYS A 405 -1.96 -6.01 -14.25
C LYS A 405 -0.56 -5.37 -14.23
N GLY A 406 -0.49 -4.17 -14.81
CA GLY A 406 0.73 -3.33 -14.66
C GLY A 406 2.01 -4.10 -15.04
N SER A 407 2.97 -4.15 -14.01
CA SER A 407 4.32 -4.75 -14.22
C SER A 407 4.21 -6.26 -14.41
N SER A 408 3.18 -6.96 -13.98
CA SER A 408 3.02 -8.41 -14.22
C SER A 408 2.68 -8.70 -15.68
N GLU A 409 1.86 -7.79 -16.33
CA GLU A 409 1.55 -7.99 -17.76
C GLU A 409 2.84 -7.91 -18.61
N MET A 410 3.67 -7.06 -18.12
CA MET A 410 4.92 -6.91 -18.90
C MET A 410 5.78 -8.18 -18.79
N MET A 411 5.83 -8.83 -17.67
CA MET A 411 6.71 -10.01 -17.49
C MET A 411 6.06 -11.26 -18.06
N TYR A 412 4.77 -11.34 -17.96
CA TYR A 412 4.13 -12.62 -18.39
C TYR A 412 3.71 -12.54 -19.86
N ASP A 413 3.28 -11.30 -20.29
CA ASP A 413 2.64 -11.26 -21.64
C ASP A 413 3.56 -10.55 -22.64
N GLU A 414 4.36 -9.61 -22.13
CA GLU A 414 5.12 -8.79 -23.10
C GLU A 414 6.57 -9.28 -23.17
N GLY A 415 6.88 -10.27 -22.37
CA GLY A 415 8.13 -11.02 -22.60
C GLY A 415 9.33 -10.34 -21.94
N PHE A 416 9.04 -9.45 -20.94
CA PHE A 416 10.21 -8.90 -20.21
C PHE A 416 10.75 -9.93 -19.21
N VAL A 417 11.40 -10.95 -19.75
CA VAL A 417 11.94 -12.06 -18.93
C VAL A 417 13.42 -12.24 -19.30
N PRO A 418 14.11 -12.81 -18.31
CA PRO A 418 15.55 -12.96 -18.57
C PRO A 418 15.82 -13.83 -19.81
N SER A 419 16.72 -13.32 -20.69
CA SER A 419 17.02 -14.02 -21.95
C SER A 419 17.92 -15.24 -21.71
N ASN A 420 18.52 -15.31 -20.50
CA ASN A 420 19.48 -16.41 -20.24
C ASN A 420 18.90 -17.45 -19.26
N GLY A 421 17.53 -17.51 -19.15
CA GLY A 421 16.90 -18.44 -18.18
C GLY A 421 16.05 -19.48 -18.90
N CYS A 422 15.62 -20.47 -18.14
CA CYS A 422 14.72 -21.51 -18.67
C CYS A 422 13.43 -20.90 -19.23
N GLU A 423 13.01 -21.43 -20.35
CA GLU A 423 11.83 -20.83 -21.01
C GLU A 423 10.54 -21.15 -20.24
N TYR A 424 10.62 -22.05 -19.29
CA TYR A 424 9.36 -22.44 -18.62
C TYR A 424 9.34 -21.86 -17.21
N CYS A 425 10.43 -22.16 -16.45
CA CYS A 425 10.33 -21.70 -15.05
C CYS A 425 11.05 -20.36 -14.89
N ARG A 426 11.69 -19.92 -15.94
CA ARG A 426 12.36 -18.60 -16.05
C ARG A 426 13.51 -18.48 -15.06
N LEU A 427 13.93 -19.64 -14.46
CA LEU A 427 15.11 -19.62 -13.58
C LEU A 427 16.39 -19.66 -14.41
N PRO A 428 17.42 -19.16 -13.76
CA PRO A 428 18.71 -19.36 -14.45
C PRO A 428 18.97 -20.84 -14.73
N ARG A 429 19.60 -21.11 -15.90
CA ARG A 429 19.77 -22.52 -16.35
C ARG A 429 20.55 -23.32 -15.30
N ASP A 430 21.38 -22.60 -14.57
CA ASP A 430 22.17 -23.31 -13.53
C ASP A 430 21.26 -23.80 -12.40
N PHE A 431 20.13 -23.29 -12.34
CA PHE A 431 19.24 -23.70 -11.22
C PHE A 431 18.02 -24.46 -11.74
N CYS A 432 18.10 -24.85 -12.99
CA CYS A 432 16.94 -25.58 -13.56
C CYS A 432 17.42 -26.95 -14.04
N SER A 433 16.64 -27.91 -13.53
CA SER A 433 17.08 -29.31 -13.81
C SER A 433 16.89 -29.66 -15.29
N ARG A 434 16.32 -28.79 -16.07
CA ARG A 434 16.09 -29.06 -17.51
C ARG A 434 17.37 -28.79 -18.32
N TRP A 435 18.26 -28.09 -17.60
CA TRP A 435 19.45 -27.72 -18.39
C TRP A 435 20.70 -28.33 -17.75
N ALA A 436 21.64 -28.77 -18.67
CA ALA A 436 22.96 -29.26 -18.21
C ALA A 436 24.06 -28.55 -19.00
N LYS A 437 25.11 -28.21 -18.11
CA LYS A 437 26.23 -27.49 -18.77
C LYS A 437 27.18 -28.49 -19.43
N ARG A 438 27.54 -28.20 -20.73
CA ARG A 438 28.49 -29.08 -21.45
C ARG A 438 29.92 -28.68 -21.09
N GLU A 439 30.87 -29.68 -21.29
CA GLU A 439 32.31 -29.55 -20.98
C GLU A 439 32.95 -28.44 -21.82
N GLY A 440 32.11 -27.58 -22.68
CA GLY A 440 32.60 -26.46 -23.54
C GLY A 440 31.84 -25.16 -23.23
N GLY A 441 31.02 -25.24 -22.10
CA GLY A 441 30.40 -23.99 -21.64
C GLY A 441 29.01 -23.76 -22.25
N GLY A 442 28.57 -24.67 -23.23
CA GLY A 442 27.22 -24.59 -23.83
C GLY A 442 26.18 -25.38 -23.01
N TRP A 443 24.88 -25.01 -23.25
CA TRP A 443 23.80 -25.63 -22.46
C TRP A 443 23.01 -26.60 -23.34
N THR A 444 22.73 -27.75 -22.72
CA THR A 444 21.89 -28.68 -23.47
C THR A 444 20.71 -29.11 -22.60
N ARG A 445 19.61 -29.32 -23.36
CA ARG A 445 18.38 -29.74 -22.65
C ARG A 445 18.45 -31.24 -22.32
N THR A 446 18.06 -31.49 -21.09
CA THR A 446 18.04 -32.92 -20.70
C THR A 446 16.68 -33.54 -21.05
N SER A 447 16.50 -34.54 -21.95
CA SER A 447 15.41 -35.19 -22.70
C SER A 447 14.41 -35.86 -21.74
N SER A 448 14.56 -35.66 -20.20
CA SER A 448 13.53 -36.28 -19.33
C SER A 448 13.33 -35.43 -18.07
N SER A 449 13.70 -34.13 -18.18
CA SER A 449 13.70 -33.49 -16.84
C SER A 449 12.68 -32.34 -16.84
N HIS A 450 11.70 -32.45 -15.92
CA HIS A 450 10.76 -31.35 -15.62
C HIS A 450 11.44 -30.29 -14.74
N CYS A 451 11.00 -28.99 -15.09
CA CYS A 451 11.56 -27.95 -14.20
C CYS A 451 11.38 -28.33 -12.73
N LYS A 452 12.54 -28.19 -12.00
CA LYS A 452 12.51 -28.50 -10.54
C LYS A 452 11.47 -27.62 -9.84
N HIS A 453 11.17 -26.44 -10.46
CA HIS A 453 10.25 -25.53 -9.75
C HIS A 453 9.02 -25.27 -10.60
N SER A 454 7.90 -24.70 -9.90
CA SER A 454 6.61 -24.40 -10.56
C SER A 454 6.79 -23.39 -11.70
N GLU A 455 5.82 -23.43 -12.66
CA GLU A 455 5.80 -22.53 -13.84
C GLU A 455 5.80 -21.05 -13.40
N TYR A 456 7.00 -20.30 -13.59
CA TYR A 456 7.09 -18.82 -13.42
C TYR A 456 7.54 -18.48 -12.01
N LEU A 457 8.16 -19.42 -11.33
CA LEU A 457 8.52 -19.19 -9.91
C LEU A 457 9.24 -17.85 -9.76
N LEU A 458 10.20 -17.59 -10.58
CA LEU A 458 10.97 -16.34 -10.42
C LEU A 458 10.10 -15.11 -10.69
N CYS A 459 9.29 -15.20 -11.69
CA CYS A 459 8.42 -14.04 -11.99
C CYS A 459 7.36 -13.86 -10.90
N ASP A 460 6.86 -15.01 -10.45
CA ASP A 460 5.86 -14.90 -9.36
C ASP A 460 6.49 -14.25 -8.12
N GLY A 461 7.71 -14.61 -7.85
CA GLY A 461 8.38 -14.03 -6.67
C GLY A 461 8.53 -12.50 -6.79
N ILE A 462 8.95 -12.04 -7.96
CA ILE A 462 9.19 -10.60 -8.14
C ILE A 462 7.85 -9.85 -8.14
N VAL A 463 6.95 -10.43 -8.87
CA VAL A 463 5.64 -9.72 -8.96
C VAL A 463 4.99 -9.67 -7.57
N GLY A 464 5.09 -10.76 -6.85
CA GLY A 464 4.49 -10.74 -5.49
C GLY A 464 5.06 -9.61 -4.63
N PHE A 465 6.36 -9.46 -4.53
CA PHE A 465 6.96 -8.41 -3.68
C PHE A 465 6.66 -7.02 -4.25
N TYR A 466 6.77 -6.95 -5.54
CA TYR A 466 6.62 -5.63 -6.20
C TYR A 466 5.19 -5.10 -6.07
N THR A 467 4.23 -6.00 -5.91
CA THR A 467 2.84 -5.49 -6.00
C THR A 467 2.14 -5.71 -4.65
N CYS A 468 2.85 -5.92 -3.64
CA CYS A 468 2.22 -6.32 -2.36
C CYS A 468 1.81 -5.08 -1.58
N GLY A 469 2.11 -3.87 -2.16
CA GLY A 469 1.54 -2.65 -1.53
C GLY A 469 2.54 -2.02 -0.55
N THR A 470 3.73 -2.74 -0.34
CA THR A 470 4.79 -2.11 0.50
C THR A 470 5.70 -1.26 -0.40
N PRO A 471 5.74 0.05 -0.14
CA PRO A 471 6.42 0.99 -1.04
C PRO A 471 7.94 0.71 -1.12
N GLN A 472 8.44 0.11 -0.14
CA GLN A 472 9.90 -0.13 -0.13
C GLN A 472 10.35 -0.99 -1.34
N TYR A 473 9.58 -1.95 -1.73
CA TYR A 473 10.03 -2.83 -2.82
C TYR A 473 10.04 -2.08 -4.16
N GLN A 474 9.06 -1.21 -4.36
CA GLN A 474 9.09 -0.41 -5.61
C GLN A 474 10.23 0.62 -5.57
N SER A 475 10.41 1.25 -4.43
CA SER A 475 11.50 2.24 -4.30
C SER A 475 12.87 1.61 -4.52
N ASP A 476 13.05 0.40 -3.99
CA ASP A 476 14.35 -0.29 -4.20
C ASP A 476 14.65 -0.47 -5.69
N ILE A 477 13.61 -0.76 -6.43
CA ILE A 477 13.86 -0.99 -7.88
C ILE A 477 14.10 0.35 -8.57
N TYR A 478 13.29 1.33 -8.22
CA TYR A 478 13.45 2.62 -8.91
C TYR A 478 14.82 3.24 -8.59
N ASP A 479 15.27 3.05 -7.32
CA ASP A 479 16.63 3.54 -6.99
C ASP A 479 17.70 2.85 -7.84
N GLU A 480 17.50 1.63 -8.11
CA GLU A 480 18.50 0.92 -8.93
C GLU A 480 18.40 1.32 -10.41
N VAL A 481 17.18 1.49 -10.86
CA VAL A 481 17.00 1.89 -12.27
C VAL A 481 17.63 3.27 -12.48
N GLU A 482 17.39 4.13 -11.50
CA GLU A 482 18.01 5.47 -11.58
C GLU A 482 19.53 5.38 -11.69
N GLU A 483 20.14 4.61 -10.86
CA GLU A 483 21.61 4.45 -10.93
C GLU A 483 22.04 3.85 -12.27
N TYR A 484 21.24 2.97 -12.76
CA TYR A 484 21.60 2.31 -14.03
C TYR A 484 21.45 3.29 -15.20
N CYS A 485 20.45 4.18 -15.21
CA CYS A 485 20.14 5.05 -16.35
C CYS A 485 21.00 6.32 -16.29
N MET A 486 21.48 6.77 -15.07
CA MET A 486 22.39 7.93 -14.98
C MET A 486 23.72 7.63 -15.66
N SER A 487 23.88 6.39 -16.06
CA SER A 487 25.13 6.04 -16.77
C SER A 487 24.90 6.04 -18.29
N GLU A 488 23.54 6.38 -18.81
CA GLU A 488 23.32 6.07 -20.24
C GLU A 488 22.49 7.19 -20.88
N GLU A 489 22.28 8.60 -20.26
CA GLU A 489 21.66 9.68 -21.03
C GLU A 489 21.27 10.83 -20.09
N GLU A 490 21.71 12.22 -20.45
CA GLU A 490 21.44 13.60 -19.99
C GLU A 490 19.96 13.98 -20.20
N GLY A 491 18.95 13.23 -19.56
CA GLY A 491 17.58 13.79 -19.40
C GLY A 491 16.83 13.04 -18.30
N MET A 492 16.22 13.80 -17.31
CA MET A 492 15.49 13.35 -16.12
C MET A 492 14.54 12.20 -16.46
N PRO A 493 14.93 10.86 -16.37
CA PRO A 493 14.06 9.77 -16.85
C PRO A 493 12.81 9.61 -15.96
N TYR A 494 11.65 9.90 -16.49
CA TYR A 494 10.36 9.39 -15.96
C TYR A 494 10.40 7.88 -15.76
N TYR A 495 10.52 7.42 -14.40
CA TYR A 495 10.68 5.98 -14.07
C TYR A 495 9.31 5.30 -14.03
N ASP A 496 9.04 4.51 -15.17
CA ASP A 496 7.71 3.85 -15.19
C ASP A 496 7.87 2.34 -15.13
N GLU A 497 6.82 1.56 -14.91
CA GLU A 497 6.77 0.09 -14.72
C GLU A 497 7.53 -0.64 -15.84
N GLU A 498 7.59 -0.01 -16.97
CA GLU A 498 8.35 -0.65 -18.07
C GLU A 498 9.86 -0.60 -17.80
N ALA A 499 10.34 0.60 -17.39
CA ALA A 499 11.77 0.69 -17.05
C ALA A 499 12.16 -0.31 -15.95
N ALA A 500 11.31 -0.43 -14.98
CA ALA A 500 11.59 -1.41 -13.91
C ALA A 500 11.66 -2.84 -14.47
N ALA A 501 10.67 -3.17 -15.32
CA ALA A 501 10.66 -4.55 -15.86
C ALA A 501 11.89 -4.79 -16.75
N SER A 502 12.27 -3.78 -17.48
CA SER A 502 13.45 -3.93 -18.36
C SER A 502 14.72 -4.13 -17.53
N TRP A 503 14.88 -3.31 -16.54
CA TRP A 503 16.08 -3.47 -15.68
C TRP A 503 16.11 -4.86 -15.03
N LEU A 504 14.99 -5.30 -14.53
CA LEU A 504 14.95 -6.60 -13.82
C LEU A 504 15.30 -7.75 -14.77
N SER A 505 15.12 -7.54 -16.06
CA SER A 505 15.36 -8.66 -17.01
C SER A 505 16.80 -8.63 -17.53
N GLN A 506 17.59 -7.69 -17.09
CA GLN A 506 18.98 -7.61 -17.59
C GLN A 506 19.81 -8.81 -17.09
N PRO A 507 20.57 -9.29 -18.04
CA PRO A 507 21.41 -10.44 -17.68
C PRO A 507 22.60 -10.02 -16.78
N LEU A 508 22.96 -10.98 -15.94
CA LEU A 508 24.17 -10.76 -15.11
C LEU A 508 24.90 -12.10 -14.94
N ALA A 509 26.26 -11.94 -14.78
CA ALA A 509 27.08 -13.13 -14.51
C ALA A 509 27.88 -12.94 -13.21
N VAL A 510 27.65 -13.94 -12.31
CA VAL A 510 28.34 -13.85 -11.00
C VAL A 510 28.95 -15.22 -10.67
N ALA A 511 30.28 -15.14 -10.41
CA ALA A 511 31.01 -16.36 -10.04
C ALA A 511 30.73 -17.50 -11.02
N GLY A 512 30.68 -17.08 -12.36
CA GLY A 512 30.60 -18.14 -13.39
C GLY A 512 29.16 -18.62 -13.62
N VAL A 513 28.22 -17.96 -12.92
CA VAL A 513 26.80 -18.36 -13.08
C VAL A 513 26.09 -17.22 -13.82
N GLU A 514 25.44 -17.61 -14.97
CA GLU A 514 24.65 -16.61 -15.73
C GLU A 514 23.22 -16.52 -15.16
N ALA A 515 22.84 -15.26 -14.87
CA ALA A 515 21.50 -15.04 -14.28
C ALA A 515 20.97 -13.66 -14.70
N SER A 516 19.88 -13.24 -13.86
CA SER A 516 19.33 -11.90 -14.17
C SER A 516 19.22 -11.06 -12.89
N GLN A 517 18.97 -9.75 -13.19
CA GLN A 517 18.80 -8.85 -12.01
C GLN A 517 17.59 -9.29 -11.18
N MET A 518 16.73 -10.01 -11.79
CA MET A 518 15.54 -10.48 -11.05
C MET A 518 15.93 -11.41 -9.90
N VAL A 519 16.74 -12.38 -10.17
CA VAL A 519 17.11 -13.35 -9.11
C VAL A 519 17.91 -12.66 -8.01
N ARG A 520 18.74 -11.73 -8.43
CA ARG A 520 19.51 -11.02 -7.38
C ARG A 520 18.57 -10.21 -6.48
N GLN A 521 17.72 -9.45 -7.20
CA GLN A 521 16.80 -8.65 -6.38
C GLN A 521 15.90 -9.52 -5.50
N LEU A 522 15.42 -10.53 -6.05
CA LEU A 522 14.60 -11.45 -5.22
C LEU A 522 15.39 -11.97 -4.01
N SER A 523 16.59 -12.33 -4.21
CA SER A 523 17.40 -12.83 -3.08
C SER A 523 17.59 -11.75 -2.01
N ILE A 524 17.75 -10.53 -2.45
CA ILE A 524 17.92 -9.43 -1.48
C ILE A 524 16.64 -9.27 -0.66
N TRP A 525 15.54 -9.31 -1.33
CA TRP A 525 14.28 -9.11 -0.60
C TRP A 525 13.98 -10.28 0.33
N THR A 526 14.25 -11.46 -0.09
CA THR A 526 13.93 -12.64 0.74
C THR A 526 14.81 -12.64 2.00
N HIS A 527 15.97 -12.24 1.93
CA HIS A 527 16.88 -12.25 3.10
C HIS A 527 16.50 -11.18 4.10
N GLY A 528 15.79 -10.23 3.60
CA GLY A 528 15.32 -9.18 4.52
C GLY A 528 14.07 -9.59 5.27
N LEU A 529 13.60 -10.85 5.03
CA LEU A 529 12.34 -11.24 5.68
C LEU A 529 12.62 -11.98 6.99
N ASP A 530 11.84 -11.59 8.04
CA ASP A 530 11.94 -12.33 9.32
C ASP A 530 11.56 -13.81 9.13
N ALA A 531 10.56 -14.07 8.30
CA ALA A 531 10.08 -15.45 8.03
C ALA A 531 11.18 -16.30 7.38
N PHE A 532 11.92 -15.70 6.59
CA PHE A 532 13.06 -16.41 5.96
C PHE A 532 14.18 -16.66 6.96
N MET A 533 14.39 -15.76 7.89
CA MET A 533 15.46 -15.93 8.90
C MET A 533 15.03 -16.92 9.98
N ALA A 534 13.77 -17.07 10.26
CA ALA A 534 13.25 -18.02 11.27
C ALA A 534 13.34 -19.47 10.76
N GLY A 535 13.31 -19.76 9.53
CA GLY A 535 13.44 -21.10 8.87
C GLY A 535 14.90 -21.56 8.82
N ARG A 536 15.93 -20.72 9.15
CA ARG A 536 17.36 -21.11 9.15
C ARG A 536 17.80 -21.60 10.52
N THR A 537 16.98 -21.34 11.57
CA THR A 537 17.34 -21.75 12.95
C THR A 537 16.61 -23.04 13.31
N GLY A 538 15.96 -23.72 12.36
CA GLY A 538 15.39 -25.05 12.66
C GLY A 538 16.16 -26.15 11.91
#